data_AF-A0A0B5NJ97-F1
#
_entry.id   AF-A0A0B5NJ97-F1
#
_cell.length_a   1.000
_cell.length_b   1.000
_cell.length_c   1.000
_cell.angle_alpha   90.00
_cell.angle_beta   90.00
_cell.angle_gamma   90.00
#
_symmetry.space_group_name_H-M   'P 1'
#
loop_
_entity.id
_entity.type
_entity.pdbx_description
1 polymer ?
#
loop_
_entity_poly.entity_id
_entity_poly.type
_entity_poly.pdbx_seq_one_letter_code
_entity_poly.pdbx_strand_id
1 'polypeptide(L)'
;MCTENKQCKAKNCQKRELREGFCKVHLIQFLNGEEIEIGTNECIIEDCNLEAVTAVGYCHTHKNQAYRWGRAYSEKELKEVKPHLFCKESGCINRRKTGGYCEEHKHLVKDDKLKCSEPKCKHKVFKDGICRQHYIEKLDFSQLKGVVTPFDKETVRNDDWCRIKNCKNDAKYEGYCFLHGRLILDGELDEYMTDNGSKLCTVSDCDEIVKGKGLCHRHYQQFNKYGKAFTNEEHKKIVPQFYCIEDGCSEKRELVQYCGVHAVKHKNDTEAQCFEPRCRDNIFKDGKCAIHYYDSQRRGE
;
A
#
# COMPACT_ATOMS: atom_id res chain seq x y z
N MET A 1 26.12 -15.69 -34.54
CA MET A 1 25.28 -16.87 -34.86
C MET A 1 23.84 -16.50 -34.57
N CYS A 2 23.01 -16.41 -35.61
CA CYS A 2 21.61 -15.99 -35.52
C CYS A 2 20.81 -17.05 -34.75
N THR A 3 20.26 -16.69 -33.59
CA THR A 3 19.36 -17.58 -32.84
C THR A 3 18.11 -17.81 -33.69
N GLU A 4 17.88 -19.04 -34.11
CA GLU A 4 16.66 -19.45 -34.82
C GLU A 4 15.42 -18.97 -34.05
N ASN A 5 14.54 -18.24 -34.72
CA ASN A 5 13.24 -17.83 -34.19
C ASN A 5 12.34 -19.07 -34.10
N LYS A 6 12.51 -19.87 -33.05
CA LYS A 6 11.67 -21.04 -32.80
C LYS A 6 10.23 -20.58 -32.52
N GLN A 7 9.28 -21.19 -33.21
CA GLN A 7 7.85 -20.90 -33.11
C GLN A 7 7.19 -21.82 -32.08
N CYS A 8 6.11 -21.33 -31.47
CA CYS A 8 5.33 -22.07 -30.49
C CYS A 8 4.82 -23.40 -31.07
N LYS A 9 4.94 -24.49 -30.28
CA LYS A 9 4.43 -25.84 -30.61
C LYS A 9 2.90 -25.95 -30.66
N ALA A 10 2.17 -24.93 -30.20
CA ALA A 10 0.71 -24.95 -30.29
C ALA A 10 0.27 -24.83 -31.76
N LYS A 11 -0.67 -25.68 -32.16
CA LYS A 11 -1.17 -25.74 -33.54
C LYS A 11 -1.63 -24.35 -34.00
N ASN A 12 -1.18 -23.93 -35.18
CA ASN A 12 -1.49 -22.61 -35.77
C ASN A 12 -1.03 -21.37 -34.95
N CYS A 13 -0.13 -21.52 -33.98
CA CYS A 13 0.45 -20.40 -33.24
C CYS A 13 1.75 -19.91 -33.88
N GLN A 14 1.75 -18.69 -34.41
CA GLN A 14 2.96 -18.08 -35.02
C GLN A 14 3.84 -17.32 -34.00
N LYS A 15 3.48 -17.35 -32.71
CA LYS A 15 4.22 -16.62 -31.67
C LYS A 15 5.58 -17.28 -31.40
N ARG A 16 6.56 -16.47 -31.02
CA ARG A 16 7.89 -16.93 -30.63
C ARG A 16 7.80 -17.83 -29.39
N GLU A 17 8.53 -18.94 -29.45
CA GLU A 17 8.76 -19.84 -28.32
C GLU A 17 9.52 -19.13 -27.20
N LEU A 18 9.10 -19.37 -25.95
CA LEU A 18 9.76 -18.79 -24.77
C LEU A 18 10.53 -19.84 -23.97
N ARG A 19 9.83 -20.87 -23.46
CA ARG A 19 10.42 -22.06 -22.83
C ARG A 19 9.46 -23.25 -22.98
N GLU A 20 9.97 -24.48 -22.84
CA GLU A 20 9.20 -25.73 -23.01
C GLU A 20 8.53 -25.90 -24.38
N GLY A 21 8.94 -25.18 -25.43
CA GLY A 21 8.27 -25.23 -26.73
C GLY A 21 7.03 -24.33 -26.86
N PHE A 22 6.66 -23.55 -25.84
CA PHE A 22 5.42 -22.77 -25.85
C PHE A 22 5.67 -21.26 -25.74
N CYS A 23 4.76 -20.47 -26.33
CA CYS A 23 4.72 -19.01 -26.13
C CYS A 23 4.19 -18.70 -24.73
N LYS A 24 4.29 -17.44 -24.27
CA LYS A 24 3.87 -17.03 -22.92
C LYS A 24 2.45 -17.46 -22.55
N VAL A 25 1.51 -17.45 -23.51
CA VAL A 25 0.10 -17.80 -23.27
C VAL A 25 -0.06 -19.32 -23.13
N HIS A 26 0.44 -20.09 -24.10
CA HIS A 26 0.34 -21.55 -24.09
C HIS A 26 1.22 -22.22 -23.02
N LEU A 27 2.30 -21.55 -22.59
CA LEU A 27 3.12 -22.01 -21.47
C LEU A 27 2.33 -21.95 -20.15
N ILE A 28 1.41 -21.01 -19.98
CA ILE A 28 0.58 -20.92 -18.78
C ILE A 28 -0.44 -22.07 -18.77
N GLN A 29 -1.12 -22.34 -19.89
CA GLN A 29 -2.00 -23.51 -20.04
C GLN A 29 -1.24 -24.81 -19.77
N PHE A 30 -0.06 -24.98 -20.38
CA PHE A 30 0.81 -26.14 -20.19
C PHE A 30 1.23 -26.34 -18.73
N LEU A 31 1.64 -25.26 -18.04
CA LEU A 31 2.05 -25.34 -16.63
C LEU A 31 0.88 -25.58 -15.67
N ASN A 32 -0.35 -25.21 -16.06
CA ASN A 32 -1.56 -25.47 -15.28
C ASN A 32 -2.13 -26.88 -15.54
N GLY A 33 -1.58 -27.65 -16.48
CA GLY A 33 -2.12 -28.94 -16.89
C GLY A 33 -3.45 -28.83 -17.67
N GLU A 34 -3.74 -27.65 -18.22
CA GLU A 34 -4.92 -27.40 -19.04
C GLU A 34 -4.70 -27.94 -20.47
N GLU A 35 -5.79 -28.31 -21.15
CA GLU A 35 -5.72 -28.59 -22.59
C GLU A 35 -5.29 -27.30 -23.31
N ILE A 36 -4.32 -27.42 -24.24
CA ILE A 36 -3.76 -26.26 -24.93
C ILE A 36 -4.75 -25.80 -26.00
N GLU A 37 -5.76 -25.05 -25.56
CA GLU A 37 -6.75 -24.43 -26.42
C GLU A 37 -6.16 -23.19 -27.09
N ILE A 38 -6.30 -23.13 -28.42
CA ILE A 38 -6.02 -21.94 -29.21
C ILE A 38 -7.12 -20.93 -28.85
N GLY A 39 -6.87 -20.08 -27.85
CA GLY A 39 -7.69 -18.90 -27.64
C GLY A 39 -7.73 -18.08 -28.92
N THR A 40 -8.86 -17.44 -29.21
CA THR A 40 -8.98 -16.51 -30.33
C THR A 40 -7.79 -15.55 -30.29
N ASN A 41 -7.10 -15.33 -31.42
CA ASN A 41 -5.97 -14.39 -31.46
C ASN A 41 -6.42 -12.95 -31.12
N GLU A 42 -7.71 -12.69 -31.19
CA GLU A 42 -8.36 -11.41 -30.93
C GLU A 42 -9.13 -11.45 -29.61
N CYS A 43 -9.29 -10.28 -29.01
CA CYS A 43 -10.01 -10.12 -27.76
C CYS A 43 -11.49 -10.51 -27.90
N ILE A 44 -12.03 -11.26 -26.93
CA ILE A 44 -13.44 -11.70 -26.92
C ILE A 44 -14.47 -10.57 -26.70
N ILE A 45 -14.03 -9.31 -26.62
CA ILE A 45 -14.92 -8.17 -26.42
C ILE A 45 -15.26 -7.62 -27.81
N GLU A 46 -16.55 -7.60 -28.17
CA GLU A 46 -17.05 -7.34 -29.54
C GLU A 46 -16.50 -6.05 -30.18
N ASP A 47 -16.25 -5.00 -29.38
CA ASP A 47 -15.69 -3.72 -29.85
C ASP A 47 -14.15 -3.63 -29.66
N CYS A 48 -13.42 -4.75 -29.60
CA CYS A 48 -11.99 -4.79 -29.32
C CYS A 48 -11.18 -5.65 -30.28
N ASN A 49 -10.41 -5.01 -31.16
CA ASN A 49 -9.56 -5.68 -32.14
C ASN A 49 -8.13 -5.92 -31.62
N LEU A 50 -7.90 -5.83 -30.31
CA LEU A 50 -6.58 -6.06 -29.73
C LEU A 50 -6.30 -7.56 -29.60
N GLU A 51 -5.02 -7.91 -29.71
CA GLU A 51 -4.56 -9.28 -29.56
C GLU A 51 -4.87 -9.82 -28.15
N ALA A 52 -5.41 -11.03 -28.08
CA ALA A 52 -5.63 -11.73 -26.82
C ALA A 52 -4.31 -12.24 -26.22
N VAL A 53 -4.17 -12.05 -24.91
CA VAL A 53 -2.95 -12.39 -24.14
C VAL A 53 -3.23 -13.32 -22.96
N THR A 54 -4.47 -13.77 -22.82
CA THR A 54 -4.90 -14.76 -21.83
C THR A 54 -5.53 -15.95 -22.54
N ALA A 55 -5.49 -17.12 -21.91
CA ALA A 55 -6.21 -18.31 -22.38
C ALA A 55 -7.72 -18.04 -22.58
N VAL A 56 -8.33 -17.23 -21.71
CA VAL A 56 -9.76 -16.84 -21.75
C VAL A 56 -10.07 -15.81 -22.87
N GLY A 57 -9.09 -15.43 -23.68
CA GLY A 57 -9.32 -14.53 -24.83
C GLY A 57 -9.38 -13.03 -24.53
N TYR A 58 -8.91 -12.56 -23.37
CA TYR A 58 -8.78 -11.12 -23.09
C TYR A 58 -7.45 -10.52 -23.59
N CYS A 59 -7.51 -9.29 -24.11
CA CYS A 59 -6.33 -8.44 -24.28
C CYS A 59 -5.80 -7.93 -22.93
N HIS A 60 -4.62 -7.29 -22.90
CA HIS A 60 -4.04 -6.75 -21.66
C HIS A 60 -4.99 -5.83 -20.89
N THR A 61 -5.71 -4.95 -21.60
CA THR A 61 -6.64 -3.99 -21.01
C THR A 61 -7.83 -4.72 -20.39
N HIS A 62 -8.47 -5.61 -21.14
CA HIS A 62 -9.64 -6.35 -20.65
C HIS A 62 -9.31 -7.36 -19.56
N LYS A 63 -8.11 -7.96 -19.58
CA LYS A 63 -7.61 -8.75 -18.44
C LYS A 63 -7.54 -7.91 -17.16
N ASN A 64 -7.00 -6.69 -17.26
CA ASN A 64 -6.90 -5.79 -16.11
C ASN A 64 -8.28 -5.30 -15.64
N GLN A 65 -9.21 -5.07 -16.56
CA GLN A 65 -10.60 -4.75 -16.21
C GLN A 65 -11.26 -5.92 -15.47
N ALA A 66 -11.19 -7.14 -16.01
CA ALA A 66 -11.74 -8.34 -15.38
C ALA A 66 -11.14 -8.59 -13.99
N TYR A 67 -9.82 -8.44 -13.84
CA TYR A 67 -9.17 -8.56 -12.53
C TYR A 67 -9.65 -7.53 -11.51
N ARG A 68 -9.87 -6.28 -11.95
CA ARG A 68 -10.28 -5.18 -11.05
C ARG A 68 -11.77 -5.18 -10.74
N TRP A 69 -12.62 -5.62 -11.67
CA TRP A 69 -14.06 -5.40 -11.63
C TRP A 69 -14.90 -6.67 -11.79
N GLY A 70 -14.28 -7.85 -11.81
CA GLY A 70 -14.97 -9.15 -11.90
C GLY A 70 -15.44 -9.52 -13.31
N ARG A 71 -15.46 -8.57 -14.26
CA ARG A 71 -15.64 -8.82 -15.70
C ARG A 71 -15.00 -7.72 -16.54
N ALA A 72 -14.76 -8.01 -17.82
CA ALA A 72 -14.39 -7.00 -18.81
C ALA A 72 -15.66 -6.40 -19.45
N TYR A 73 -15.56 -5.17 -19.96
CA TYR A 73 -16.68 -4.43 -20.54
C TYR A 73 -16.30 -3.91 -21.93
N SER A 74 -17.28 -3.79 -22.83
CA SER A 74 -17.11 -2.96 -24.03
C SER A 74 -17.02 -1.47 -23.66
N GLU A 75 -16.53 -0.62 -24.57
CA GLU A 75 -16.48 0.83 -24.31
C GLU A 75 -17.88 1.42 -24.10
N LYS A 76 -18.92 0.88 -24.77
CA LYS A 76 -20.31 1.30 -24.59
C LYS A 76 -20.85 0.92 -23.22
N GLU A 77 -20.72 -0.34 -22.81
CA GLU A 77 -21.15 -0.80 -21.48
C GLU A 77 -20.40 -0.08 -20.37
N LEU A 78 -19.10 0.15 -20.56
CA LEU A 78 -18.28 0.84 -19.57
C LEU A 78 -18.67 2.31 -19.43
N LYS A 79 -19.19 2.94 -20.49
CA LYS A 79 -19.75 4.30 -20.44
C LYS A 79 -21.06 4.34 -19.65
N GLU A 80 -21.91 3.33 -19.79
CA GLU A 80 -23.15 3.22 -19.02
C GLU A 80 -22.87 3.00 -17.53
N VAL A 81 -21.94 2.09 -17.20
CA VAL A 81 -21.60 1.76 -15.81
C VAL A 81 -20.71 2.82 -15.15
N LYS A 82 -19.85 3.50 -15.92
CA LYS A 82 -18.90 4.52 -15.41
C LYS A 82 -18.82 5.74 -16.34
N PRO A 83 -19.89 6.54 -16.45
CA PRO A 83 -19.94 7.69 -17.37
C PRO A 83 -18.89 8.76 -17.08
N HIS A 84 -18.47 8.90 -15.81
CA HIS A 84 -17.45 9.87 -15.39
C HIS A 84 -16.06 9.65 -16.01
N LEU A 85 -15.78 8.48 -16.60
CA LEU A 85 -14.54 8.17 -17.33
C LEU A 85 -14.56 8.63 -18.80
N PHE A 86 -15.73 9.06 -19.28
CA PHE A 86 -15.98 9.43 -20.66
C PHE A 86 -16.19 10.93 -20.82
N CYS A 87 -16.11 11.38 -22.07
CA CYS A 87 -16.33 12.77 -22.44
C CYS A 87 -17.73 13.24 -22.00
N LYS A 88 -17.81 14.47 -21.48
CA LYS A 88 -19.06 15.14 -21.12
C LYS A 88 -19.94 15.48 -22.33
N GLU A 89 -19.36 15.54 -23.53
CA GLU A 89 -20.12 15.82 -24.75
C GLU A 89 -21.15 14.72 -25.02
N SER A 90 -22.39 15.13 -25.31
CA SER A 90 -23.50 14.20 -25.51
C SER A 90 -23.19 13.25 -26.67
N GLY A 91 -23.46 11.95 -26.49
CA GLY A 91 -23.17 10.92 -27.50
C GLY A 91 -21.70 10.54 -27.69
N CYS A 92 -20.72 11.26 -27.11
CA CYS A 92 -19.31 10.97 -27.33
C CYS A 92 -18.80 9.76 -26.51
N ILE A 93 -18.31 8.69 -27.14
CA ILE A 93 -17.77 7.50 -26.46
C ILE A 93 -16.27 7.59 -26.16
N ASN A 94 -15.63 8.72 -26.46
CA ASN A 94 -14.21 8.88 -26.21
C ASN A 94 -13.95 9.10 -24.71
N ARG A 95 -12.83 8.54 -24.23
CA ARG A 95 -12.36 8.76 -22.85
C ARG A 95 -12.07 10.23 -22.61
N ARG A 96 -12.48 10.75 -21.45
CA ARG A 96 -12.14 12.11 -21.05
C ARG A 96 -10.63 12.25 -20.84
N LYS A 97 -10.10 13.42 -21.14
CA LYS A 97 -8.78 13.89 -20.74
C LYS A 97 -8.97 15.07 -19.79
N THR A 98 -8.57 16.27 -20.22
CA THR A 98 -8.61 17.50 -19.43
C THR A 98 -10.02 18.08 -19.38
N GLY A 99 -10.44 18.59 -18.21
CA GLY A 99 -11.70 19.33 -18.07
C GLY A 99 -12.98 18.49 -18.23
N GLY A 100 -12.87 17.16 -18.34
CA GLY A 100 -14.01 16.27 -18.56
C GLY A 100 -14.36 16.04 -20.04
N TYR A 101 -13.55 16.52 -20.97
CA TYR A 101 -13.74 16.32 -22.41
C TYR A 101 -12.61 15.46 -23.01
N CYS A 102 -12.87 14.75 -24.11
CA CYS A 102 -11.86 13.98 -24.84
C CYS A 102 -10.90 14.88 -25.63
N GLU A 103 -9.93 14.31 -26.34
CA GLU A 103 -8.97 15.08 -27.15
C GLU A 103 -9.66 15.92 -28.24
N GLU A 104 -10.70 15.38 -28.87
CA GLU A 104 -11.45 16.07 -29.93
C GLU A 104 -12.30 17.20 -29.36
N HIS A 105 -12.88 16.99 -28.17
CA HIS A 105 -13.72 17.96 -27.48
C HIS A 105 -12.96 18.85 -26.50
N LYS A 106 -11.62 18.86 -26.54
CA LYS A 106 -10.80 19.71 -25.64
C LYS A 106 -11.09 21.21 -25.80
N HIS A 107 -11.59 21.62 -26.97
CA HIS A 107 -11.98 22.99 -27.27
C HIS A 107 -13.22 23.45 -26.47
N LEU A 108 -14.05 22.51 -25.97
CA LEU A 108 -15.20 22.79 -25.11
C LEU A 108 -14.81 23.04 -23.65
N VAL A 109 -13.54 22.84 -23.29
CA VAL A 109 -13.01 23.19 -21.98
C VAL A 109 -12.97 24.71 -21.88
N LYS A 110 -14.01 25.31 -21.28
CA LYS A 110 -13.99 26.73 -20.89
C LYS A 110 -12.84 26.93 -19.90
N ASP A 111 -11.86 27.77 -20.25
CA ASP A 111 -10.75 28.14 -19.36
C ASP A 111 -11.22 29.19 -18.32
N ASP A 112 -12.31 28.89 -17.61
CA ASP A 112 -12.87 29.71 -16.52
C ASP A 112 -12.07 29.55 -15.21
N LYS A 113 -10.76 29.30 -15.31
CA LYS A 113 -9.92 29.23 -14.11
C LYS A 113 -9.74 30.64 -13.59
N LEU A 114 -10.48 30.97 -12.54
CA LEU A 114 -10.32 32.15 -11.69
C LEU A 114 -8.81 32.47 -11.55
N LYS A 115 -8.46 33.73 -11.76
CA LYS A 115 -7.08 34.23 -11.57
C LYS A 115 -6.86 34.55 -10.09
N CYS A 116 -5.63 34.37 -9.63
CA CYS A 116 -5.22 34.74 -8.28
C CYS A 116 -5.66 36.17 -7.94
N SER A 117 -6.20 36.36 -6.73
CA SER A 117 -6.62 37.69 -6.24
C SER A 117 -5.45 38.63 -5.92
N GLU A 118 -4.23 38.11 -5.77
CA GLU A 118 -3.05 38.91 -5.45
C GLU A 118 -2.64 39.85 -6.60
N PRO A 119 -2.34 41.13 -6.32
CA PRO A 119 -2.01 42.12 -7.33
C PRO A 119 -0.87 41.67 -8.25
N LYS A 120 -1.04 41.88 -9.56
CA LYS A 120 -0.05 41.53 -10.60
C LYS A 120 0.24 40.02 -10.74
N CYS A 121 -0.48 39.14 -10.04
CA CYS A 121 -0.37 37.70 -10.23
C CYS A 121 -1.26 37.22 -11.38
N LYS A 122 -0.65 36.60 -12.40
CA LYS A 122 -1.37 36.02 -13.55
C LYS A 122 -1.64 34.52 -13.38
N HIS A 123 -1.18 33.94 -12.28
CA HIS A 123 -1.35 32.52 -12.01
C HIS A 123 -2.82 32.19 -11.70
N LYS A 124 -3.18 30.95 -12.01
CA LYS A 124 -4.51 30.40 -11.75
C LYS A 124 -4.70 30.17 -10.24
N VAL A 125 -5.93 30.39 -9.75
CA VAL A 125 -6.29 30.09 -8.36
C VAL A 125 -6.05 28.60 -8.09
N PHE A 126 -5.46 28.34 -6.94
CA PHE A 126 -5.19 27.02 -6.39
C PHE A 126 -6.15 26.72 -5.24
N LYS A 127 -6.19 27.57 -4.22
CA LYS A 127 -7.04 27.46 -3.03
C LYS A 127 -7.25 28.88 -2.46
N ASP A 128 -8.40 29.11 -1.81
CA ASP A 128 -8.75 30.37 -1.14
C ASP A 128 -8.60 31.65 -2.00
N GLY A 129 -8.94 31.53 -3.28
CA GLY A 129 -8.86 32.67 -4.22
C GLY A 129 -7.43 33.08 -4.61
N ILE A 130 -6.41 32.38 -4.14
CA ILE A 130 -4.99 32.67 -4.44
C ILE A 130 -4.30 31.52 -5.19
N CYS A 131 -3.20 31.82 -5.87
CA CYS A 131 -2.43 30.82 -6.59
C CYS A 131 -1.63 29.93 -5.62
N ARG A 132 -1.09 28.83 -6.14
CA ARG A 132 -0.31 27.88 -5.33
C ARG A 132 0.84 28.57 -4.61
N GLN A 133 1.61 29.42 -5.29
CA GLN A 133 2.77 30.07 -4.70
C GLN A 133 2.38 30.95 -3.50
N HIS A 134 1.40 31.84 -3.69
CA HIS A 134 0.92 32.71 -2.62
C HIS A 134 0.22 31.94 -1.50
N TYR A 135 -0.40 30.79 -1.81
CA TYR A 135 -0.93 29.91 -0.78
C TYR A 135 0.18 29.36 0.11
N ILE A 136 1.26 28.85 -0.51
CA ILE A 136 2.42 28.29 0.20
C ILE A 136 3.09 29.35 1.07
N GLU A 137 3.23 30.58 0.56
CA GLU A 137 3.84 31.70 1.30
C GLU A 137 3.04 32.12 2.54
N LYS A 138 1.73 31.84 2.58
CA LYS A 138 0.88 32.10 3.75
C LYS A 138 0.91 30.97 4.78
N LEU A 139 1.46 29.80 4.43
CA LEU A 139 1.57 28.68 5.36
C LEU A 139 2.81 28.82 6.23
N ASP A 140 2.60 28.69 7.53
CA ASP A 140 3.68 28.59 8.50
C ASP A 140 4.02 27.12 8.79
N PHE A 141 4.93 26.56 7.98
CA PHE A 141 5.38 25.18 8.13
C PHE A 141 6.16 24.92 9.43
N SER A 142 6.58 25.96 10.17
CA SER A 142 7.23 25.77 11.48
C SER A 142 6.27 25.19 12.52
N GLN A 143 4.95 25.36 12.33
CA GLN A 143 3.91 24.77 13.18
C GLN A 143 3.84 23.24 13.09
N LEU A 144 4.49 22.63 12.09
CA LEU A 144 4.60 21.17 11.99
C LEU A 144 5.62 20.58 12.95
N LYS A 145 6.45 21.40 13.59
CA LYS A 145 7.50 20.94 14.49
C LYS A 145 6.88 20.24 15.70
N GLY A 146 7.22 18.97 15.88
CA GLY A 146 6.70 18.15 16.97
C GLY A 146 5.26 17.67 16.77
N VAL A 147 4.63 17.96 15.64
CA VAL A 147 3.33 17.38 15.29
C VAL A 147 3.49 15.87 15.10
N VAL A 148 2.50 15.14 15.61
CA VAL A 148 2.36 13.68 15.45
C VAL A 148 0.96 13.41 14.94
N THR A 149 0.87 12.59 13.90
CA THR A 149 -0.41 12.18 13.31
C THR A 149 -0.62 10.67 13.50
N PRO A 150 -1.88 10.18 13.53
CA PRO A 150 -2.16 8.73 13.54
C PRO A 150 -1.56 7.97 12.35
N PHE A 151 -1.24 8.68 11.27
CA PHE A 151 -0.66 8.11 10.06
C PHE A 151 0.86 8.13 10.06
N ASP A 152 1.52 8.56 11.12
CA ASP A 152 2.99 8.61 11.18
C ASP A 152 3.61 7.21 11.27
N LYS A 153 4.79 7.03 10.67
CA LYS A 153 5.63 5.84 10.81
C LYS A 153 6.14 5.72 12.26
N GLU A 154 6.08 4.52 12.82
CA GLU A 154 6.54 4.23 14.20
C GLU A 154 8.04 4.49 14.42
N THR A 155 8.87 4.38 13.37
CA THR A 155 10.29 4.69 13.44
C THR A 155 10.68 5.70 12.36
N VAL A 156 11.05 6.90 12.77
CA VAL A 156 11.63 7.91 11.88
C VAL A 156 13.12 7.59 11.73
N ARG A 157 13.45 6.58 10.94
CA ARG A 157 14.85 6.18 10.73
C ARG A 157 15.62 7.13 9.80
N ASN A 158 14.96 8.09 9.17
CA ASN A 158 15.60 9.05 8.28
C ASN A 158 14.71 10.27 8.02
N ASP A 159 15.25 11.48 8.19
CA ASP A 159 14.56 12.76 7.91
C ASP A 159 14.42 13.04 6.41
N ASP A 160 14.95 12.16 5.54
CA ASP A 160 14.87 12.31 4.09
C ASP A 160 13.46 12.06 3.54
N TRP A 161 12.65 11.21 4.19
CA TRP A 161 11.33 10.81 3.69
C TRP A 161 10.19 11.24 4.61
N CYS A 162 9.05 11.56 4.00
CA CYS A 162 7.84 11.94 4.70
C CYS A 162 7.44 10.90 5.76
N ARG A 163 7.11 11.38 6.97
CA ARG A 163 6.69 10.59 8.14
C ARG A 163 5.39 9.82 7.94
N ILE A 164 4.52 10.20 7.01
CA ILE A 164 3.26 9.49 6.75
C ILE A 164 3.51 8.08 6.20
N LYS A 165 2.83 7.07 6.76
CA LYS A 165 2.89 5.65 6.35
C LYS A 165 2.63 5.52 4.85
N ASN A 166 3.41 4.66 4.20
CA ASN A 166 3.40 4.43 2.74
C ASN A 166 3.72 5.66 1.86
N CYS A 167 4.07 6.82 2.42
CA CYS A 167 4.58 7.94 1.65
C CYS A 167 6.07 7.74 1.36
N LYS A 168 6.43 7.91 0.08
CA LYS A 168 7.81 7.83 -0.44
C LYS A 168 8.36 9.18 -0.90
N ASN A 169 7.61 10.26 -0.69
CA ASN A 169 8.05 11.60 -1.04
C ASN A 169 9.04 12.11 -0.01
N ASP A 170 9.93 12.98 -0.45
CA ASP A 170 10.92 13.59 0.44
C ASP A 170 10.25 14.48 1.49
N ALA A 171 10.76 14.44 2.71
CA ALA A 171 10.34 15.32 3.78
C ALA A 171 10.96 16.71 3.56
N LYS A 172 10.13 17.68 3.21
CA LYS A 172 10.54 19.06 2.95
C LYS A 172 10.30 19.99 4.14
N TYR A 173 9.38 19.63 5.03
CA TYR A 173 8.89 20.49 6.10
C TYR A 173 8.69 19.67 7.37
N GLU A 174 9.61 19.81 8.34
CA GLU A 174 9.51 19.19 9.68
C GLU A 174 9.16 17.68 9.65
N GLY A 175 9.78 16.93 8.73
CA GLY A 175 9.54 15.49 8.56
C GLY A 175 8.35 15.14 7.65
N TYR A 176 7.64 16.12 7.07
CA TYR A 176 6.54 15.89 6.13
C TYR A 176 6.88 16.37 4.71
N CYS A 177 6.35 15.69 3.69
CA CYS A 177 6.40 16.23 2.34
C CYS A 177 5.47 17.43 2.21
N PHE A 178 5.68 18.27 1.19
CA PHE A 178 4.86 19.45 0.92
C PHE A 178 3.34 19.20 1.05
N LEU A 179 2.85 18.13 0.41
CA LEU A 179 1.43 17.82 0.39
C LEU A 179 0.88 17.49 1.78
N HIS A 180 1.55 16.59 2.51
CA HIS A 180 1.08 16.18 3.83
C HIS A 180 1.26 17.29 4.86
N GLY A 181 2.36 18.04 4.81
CA GLY A 181 2.54 19.21 5.68
C GLY A 181 1.43 20.24 5.48
N ARG A 182 1.08 20.56 4.22
CA ARG A 182 -0.05 21.43 3.90
C ARG A 182 -1.37 20.88 4.44
N LEU A 183 -1.66 19.60 4.20
CA LEU A 183 -2.92 18.98 4.65
C LEU A 183 -3.05 18.98 6.17
N ILE A 184 -1.94 18.83 6.91
CA ILE A 184 -1.92 18.95 8.37
C ILE A 184 -2.28 20.38 8.80
N LEU A 185 -1.63 21.38 8.20
CA LEU A 185 -1.90 22.80 8.52
C LEU A 185 -3.34 23.21 8.18
N ASP A 186 -3.88 22.66 7.08
CA ASP A 186 -5.24 22.92 6.65
C ASP A 186 -6.30 22.11 7.45
N GLY A 187 -5.88 21.16 8.28
CA GLY A 187 -6.79 20.26 9.00
C GLY A 187 -7.51 19.21 8.12
N GLU A 188 -6.98 18.94 6.92
CA GLU A 188 -7.59 18.10 5.88
C GLU A 188 -6.93 16.71 5.76
N LEU A 189 -5.95 16.39 6.61
CA LEU A 189 -5.16 15.15 6.47
C LEU A 189 -6.03 13.90 6.57
N ASP A 190 -6.91 13.80 7.57
CA ASP A 190 -7.69 12.59 7.84
C ASP A 190 -8.65 12.24 6.70
N GLU A 191 -9.36 13.24 6.18
CA GLU A 191 -10.26 13.10 5.03
C GLU A 191 -9.48 12.65 3.78
N TYR A 192 -8.35 13.31 3.50
CA TYR A 192 -7.50 12.96 2.37
C TYR A 192 -6.97 11.53 2.45
N MET A 193 -6.51 11.09 3.63
CA MET A 193 -6.00 9.74 3.83
C MET A 193 -7.10 8.69 3.65
N THR A 194 -8.31 8.99 4.13
CA THR A 194 -9.48 8.13 4.00
C THR A 194 -9.91 7.95 2.54
N ASP A 195 -9.99 9.03 1.77
CA ASP A 195 -10.40 9.03 0.37
C ASP A 195 -9.41 8.33 -0.55
N ASN A 196 -8.12 8.44 -0.27
CA ASN A 196 -7.08 7.68 -0.97
C ASN A 196 -7.00 6.20 -0.55
N GLY A 197 -7.96 5.71 0.24
CA GLY A 197 -8.02 4.32 0.67
C GLY A 197 -7.03 3.95 1.75
N SER A 198 -6.35 4.93 2.37
CA SER A 198 -5.44 4.73 3.49
C SER A 198 -6.17 4.85 4.82
N LYS A 199 -7.14 3.94 5.05
CA LYS A 199 -7.88 3.86 6.31
C LYS A 199 -7.04 3.16 7.38
N LEU A 200 -7.20 3.57 8.64
CA LEU A 200 -6.61 2.87 9.78
C LEU A 200 -7.35 1.56 10.08
N CYS A 201 -6.64 0.63 10.70
CA CYS A 201 -7.19 -0.64 11.12
C CYS A 201 -8.34 -0.43 12.11
N THR A 202 -9.42 -1.22 12.00
CA THR A 202 -10.56 -1.14 12.92
C THR A 202 -10.29 -1.73 14.30
N VAL A 203 -9.07 -2.20 14.57
CA VAL A 203 -8.70 -2.77 15.88
C VAL A 203 -8.14 -1.61 16.68
N SER A 204 -8.70 -1.37 17.88
CA SER A 204 -8.57 -0.13 18.64
C SER A 204 -7.15 0.24 19.06
N ASP A 205 -6.25 -0.72 19.14
CA ASP A 205 -4.84 -0.53 19.52
C ASP A 205 -3.89 -0.65 18.31
N CYS A 206 -4.37 -0.28 17.12
CA CYS A 206 -3.60 -0.44 15.90
C CYS A 206 -3.80 0.68 14.90
N ASP A 207 -2.76 1.49 14.74
CA ASP A 207 -2.73 2.61 13.80
C ASP A 207 -2.20 2.20 12.42
N GLU A 208 -2.16 0.91 12.11
CA GLU A 208 -1.68 0.43 10.80
C GLU A 208 -2.72 0.60 9.69
N ILE A 209 -2.24 0.87 8.48
CA ILE A 209 -3.13 1.04 7.33
C ILE A 209 -3.77 -0.30 6.91
N VAL A 210 -5.07 -0.25 6.63
CA VAL A 210 -5.90 -1.35 6.15
C VAL A 210 -5.35 -1.91 4.85
N LYS A 211 -5.29 -3.25 4.76
CA LYS A 211 -5.05 -3.97 3.51
C LYS A 211 -6.33 -4.55 2.91
N GLY A 212 -7.31 -4.86 3.74
CA GLY A 212 -8.62 -5.37 3.30
C GLY A 212 -9.55 -5.64 4.47
N LYS A 213 -10.87 -5.61 4.23
CA LYS A 213 -11.92 -5.85 5.24
C LYS A 213 -11.83 -4.97 6.52
N GLY A 214 -11.28 -3.76 6.40
CA GLY A 214 -11.06 -2.88 7.56
C GLY A 214 -9.88 -3.30 8.46
N LEU A 215 -9.09 -4.29 8.05
CA LEU A 215 -7.97 -4.81 8.85
C LEU A 215 -6.63 -4.54 8.16
N CYS A 216 -5.62 -4.24 8.98
CA CYS A 216 -4.22 -4.24 8.53
C CYS A 216 -3.76 -5.66 8.19
N HIS A 217 -2.61 -5.81 7.53
CA HIS A 217 -2.10 -7.12 7.11
C HIS A 217 -2.04 -8.14 8.26
N ARG A 218 -1.53 -7.70 9.42
CA ARG A 218 -1.42 -8.53 10.63
C ARG A 218 -2.78 -9.00 11.13
N HIS A 219 -3.72 -8.08 11.28
CA HIS A 219 -5.05 -8.38 11.80
C HIS A 219 -5.88 -9.20 10.81
N TYR A 220 -5.66 -9.01 9.52
CA TYR A 220 -6.24 -9.87 8.48
C TYR A 220 -5.73 -11.32 8.60
N GLN A 221 -4.44 -11.53 8.88
CA GLN A 221 -3.90 -12.87 9.11
C GLN A 221 -4.48 -13.54 10.37
N GLN A 222 -4.63 -12.78 11.46
CA GLN A 222 -5.30 -13.27 12.67
C GLN A 222 -6.75 -13.67 12.39
N PHE A 223 -7.48 -12.82 11.65
CA PHE A 223 -8.85 -13.11 11.23
C PHE A 223 -8.94 -14.41 10.41
N ASN A 224 -8.02 -14.64 9.47
CA ASN A 224 -8.01 -15.89 8.70
C ASN A 224 -7.67 -17.13 9.55
N LYS A 225 -6.84 -16.98 10.59
CA LYS A 225 -6.42 -18.08 11.45
C LYS A 225 -7.43 -18.43 12.53
N TYR A 226 -8.06 -17.42 13.15
CA TYR A 226 -8.87 -17.56 14.35
C TYR A 226 -10.32 -17.11 14.17
N GLY A 227 -10.69 -16.59 13.00
CA GLY A 227 -12.03 -16.05 12.73
C GLY A 227 -12.30 -14.66 13.32
N LYS A 228 -11.35 -14.10 14.09
CA LYS A 228 -11.43 -12.76 14.70
C LYS A 228 -10.05 -12.10 14.68
N ALA A 229 -10.03 -10.76 14.56
CA ALA A 229 -8.84 -9.95 14.81
C ALA A 229 -8.80 -9.54 16.29
N PHE A 230 -7.62 -9.61 16.90
CA PHE A 230 -7.44 -9.38 18.32
C PHE A 230 -6.62 -8.12 18.56
N THR A 231 -6.94 -7.42 19.65
CA THR A 231 -6.00 -6.48 20.26
C THR A 231 -4.73 -7.22 20.73
N ASN A 232 -3.66 -6.47 20.96
CA ASN A 232 -2.42 -6.98 21.53
C ASN A 232 -2.65 -7.67 22.88
N GLU A 233 -3.50 -7.12 23.74
CA GLU A 233 -3.88 -7.72 25.03
C GLU A 233 -4.60 -9.06 24.87
N GLU A 234 -5.64 -9.11 24.02
CA GLU A 234 -6.37 -10.34 23.76
C GLU A 234 -5.46 -11.40 23.12
N HIS A 235 -4.61 -11.00 22.18
CA HIS A 235 -3.70 -11.93 21.50
C HIS A 235 -2.57 -12.41 22.41
N LYS A 236 -2.10 -11.58 23.37
CA LYS A 236 -1.14 -11.98 24.41
C LYS A 236 -1.65 -13.13 25.26
N LYS A 237 -2.96 -13.20 25.55
CA LYS A 237 -3.56 -14.31 26.31
C LYS A 237 -3.50 -15.64 25.56
N ILE A 238 -3.51 -15.61 24.22
CA ILE A 238 -3.47 -16.81 23.38
C ILE A 238 -2.03 -17.27 23.15
N VAL A 239 -1.11 -16.31 22.90
CA VAL A 239 0.29 -16.60 22.57
C VAL A 239 1.27 -15.69 23.32
N PRO A 240 1.37 -15.83 24.65
CA PRO A 240 2.14 -14.91 25.50
C PRO A 240 3.63 -14.87 25.14
N GLN A 241 4.16 -15.94 24.57
CA GLN A 241 5.57 -16.06 24.18
C GLN A 241 6.03 -15.05 23.11
N PHE A 242 5.11 -14.41 22.37
CA PHE A 242 5.44 -13.36 21.38
C PHE A 242 5.39 -11.94 21.94
N TYR A 243 5.03 -11.78 23.21
CA TYR A 243 4.87 -10.49 23.86
C TYR A 243 5.96 -10.27 24.92
N CYS A 244 6.13 -9.02 25.32
CA CYS A 244 7.04 -8.63 26.37
C CYS A 244 6.67 -9.35 27.69
N ILE A 245 7.69 -9.85 28.40
CA ILE A 245 7.46 -10.52 29.68
C ILE A 245 7.02 -9.56 30.80
N GLU A 246 7.38 -8.27 30.69
CA GLU A 246 7.14 -7.28 31.73
C GLU A 246 5.66 -7.23 32.12
N ASP A 247 5.42 -7.25 33.42
CA ASP A 247 4.08 -7.23 33.97
C ASP A 247 3.36 -5.95 33.54
N GLY A 248 2.14 -6.10 33.04
CA GLY A 248 1.36 -5.01 32.46
C GLY A 248 1.82 -4.52 31.08
N CYS A 249 2.84 -5.11 30.46
CA CYS A 249 3.27 -4.74 29.11
C CYS A 249 2.60 -5.59 28.03
N SER A 250 1.78 -4.97 27.17
CA SER A 250 1.09 -5.64 26.06
C SER A 250 1.83 -5.52 24.73
N GLU A 251 3.05 -4.97 24.75
CA GLU A 251 3.86 -4.80 23.55
C GLU A 251 4.49 -6.10 23.08
N LYS A 252 4.70 -6.20 21.77
CA LYS A 252 5.37 -7.35 21.18
C LYS A 252 6.85 -7.37 21.57
N ARG A 253 7.40 -8.58 21.72
CA ARG A 253 8.84 -8.73 21.91
C ARG A 253 9.57 -8.34 20.62
N GLU A 254 10.64 -7.57 20.75
CA GLU A 254 11.51 -7.21 19.62
C GLU A 254 12.92 -7.77 19.79
N LEU A 255 13.38 -7.88 21.05
CA LEU A 255 14.70 -8.38 21.37
C LEU A 255 14.64 -9.33 22.55
N VAL A 256 15.09 -10.57 22.33
CA VAL A 256 15.01 -11.68 23.30
C VAL A 256 13.55 -11.90 23.72
N GLN A 257 13.15 -11.37 24.87
CA GLN A 257 11.82 -11.51 25.49
C GLN A 257 11.21 -10.16 25.92
N TYR A 258 11.85 -9.05 25.55
CA TYR A 258 11.41 -7.71 25.87
C TYR A 258 10.99 -6.98 24.59
N CYS A 259 10.06 -6.03 24.71
CA CYS A 259 9.84 -5.03 23.66
C CYS A 259 11.07 -4.12 23.54
N GLY A 260 11.19 -3.35 22.45
CA GLY A 260 12.35 -2.48 22.22
C GLY A 260 12.66 -1.55 23.39
N VAL A 261 11.63 -0.96 24.00
CA VAL A 261 11.77 -0.05 25.15
C VAL A 261 12.33 -0.77 26.38
N HIS A 262 11.75 -1.91 26.76
CA HIS A 262 12.21 -2.67 27.91
C HIS A 262 13.57 -3.34 27.66
N ALA A 263 13.85 -3.74 26.41
CA ALA A 263 15.15 -4.29 26.04
C ALA A 263 16.28 -3.27 26.22
N VAL A 264 16.06 -1.99 25.91
CA VAL A 264 17.06 -0.93 26.13
C VAL A 264 17.30 -0.68 27.61
N LYS A 265 16.23 -0.63 28.42
CA LYS A 265 16.36 -0.48 29.88
C LYS A 265 17.18 -1.61 30.50
N HIS A 266 16.87 -2.86 30.13
CA HIS A 266 17.57 -4.04 30.65
C HIS A 266 18.98 -4.21 30.10
N LYS A 267 19.27 -3.75 28.87
CA LYS A 267 20.63 -3.79 28.30
C LYS A 267 21.60 -2.82 28.95
N ASN A 268 21.10 -1.68 29.42
CA ASN A 268 21.92 -0.60 29.97
C ASN A 268 22.08 -0.66 31.49
N ASP A 269 21.47 -1.66 32.14
CA ASP A 269 21.70 -1.94 33.56
C ASP A 269 22.99 -2.77 33.71
N THR A 270 24.07 -2.12 34.15
CA THR A 270 25.39 -2.75 34.35
C THR A 270 25.48 -3.57 35.63
N GLU A 271 24.53 -3.43 36.55
CA GLU A 271 24.49 -4.15 37.84
C GLU A 271 23.64 -5.43 37.76
N ALA A 272 22.70 -5.49 36.83
CA ALA A 272 21.84 -6.64 36.62
C ALA A 272 22.52 -7.80 35.86
N GLN A 273 23.59 -8.41 36.41
CA GLN A 273 24.23 -9.59 35.83
C GLN A 273 23.61 -10.91 36.31
N CYS A 274 23.44 -11.86 35.39
CA CYS A 274 22.95 -13.20 35.71
C CYS A 274 23.79 -13.86 36.82
N PHE A 275 23.11 -14.51 37.78
CA PHE A 275 23.75 -15.19 38.90
C PHE A 275 24.47 -16.49 38.51
N GLU A 276 24.30 -16.97 37.28
CA GLU A 276 24.91 -18.21 36.83
C GLU A 276 26.42 -17.99 36.60
N PRO A 277 27.29 -18.84 37.19
CA PRO A 277 28.73 -18.66 37.06
C PRO A 277 29.19 -18.55 35.61
N ARG A 278 29.97 -17.50 35.31
CA ARG A 278 30.52 -17.19 33.97
C ARG A 278 29.49 -16.73 32.93
N CYS A 279 28.24 -16.50 33.31
CA CYS A 279 27.27 -15.80 32.47
C CYS A 279 27.53 -14.28 32.57
N ARG A 280 27.60 -13.61 31.42
CA ARG A 280 27.72 -12.14 31.35
C ARG A 280 26.48 -11.47 30.77
N ASP A 281 25.43 -12.26 30.57
CA ASP A 281 24.14 -11.73 30.13
C ASP A 281 23.41 -11.10 31.31
N ASN A 282 22.57 -10.13 31.00
CA ASN A 282 21.80 -9.44 32.04
C ASN A 282 20.67 -10.34 32.59
N ILE A 283 20.30 -10.09 33.84
CA ILE A 283 19.19 -10.77 34.53
C ILE A 283 17.91 -10.55 33.73
N PHE A 284 17.15 -11.62 33.55
CA PHE A 284 15.84 -11.64 32.93
C PHE A 284 14.73 -11.79 33.96
N LYS A 285 14.84 -12.83 34.81
CA LYS A 285 13.86 -13.17 35.84
C LYS A 285 14.50 -14.11 36.86
N ASP A 286 14.13 -13.98 38.13
CA ASP A 286 14.63 -14.79 39.25
C ASP A 286 16.16 -14.86 39.35
N GLY A 287 16.84 -13.74 39.07
CA GLY A 287 18.31 -13.66 39.10
C GLY A 287 19.03 -14.37 37.94
N LYS A 288 18.29 -14.95 36.98
CA LYS A 288 18.83 -15.69 35.83
C LYS A 288 18.62 -14.93 34.52
N CYS A 289 19.51 -15.09 33.54
CA CYS A 289 19.30 -14.58 32.18
C CYS A 289 18.21 -15.37 31.45
N ALA A 290 17.79 -14.89 30.27
CA ALA A 290 16.76 -15.53 29.44
C ALA A 290 16.98 -17.04 29.27
N ILE A 291 18.20 -17.40 28.89
CA ILE A 291 18.60 -18.77 28.58
C ILE A 291 18.55 -19.62 29.85
N HIS A 292 19.19 -19.17 30.94
CA HIS A 292 19.25 -19.91 32.20
C HIS A 292 17.91 -20.04 32.91
N TYR A 293 17.02 -19.04 32.81
CA TYR A 293 15.66 -19.15 33.36
C TYR A 293 14.89 -20.28 32.65
N TYR A 294 14.80 -20.25 31.31
CA TYR A 294 14.04 -21.27 30.59
C TYR A 294 14.70 -22.65 30.64
N ASP A 295 16.03 -22.72 30.71
CA ASP A 295 16.74 -23.99 30.93
C ASP A 295 16.42 -24.57 32.33
N SER A 296 16.32 -23.74 33.37
CA SER A 296 15.91 -24.21 34.69
C SER A 296 14.44 -24.67 34.73
N GLN A 297 13.54 -23.98 34.03
CA GLN A 297 12.14 -24.39 33.89
C GLN A 297 11.98 -25.71 33.12
N ARG A 298 12.87 -25.99 32.16
CA ARG A 298 12.89 -27.26 31.42
C ARG A 298 13.48 -28.43 32.21
N ARG A 299 14.31 -28.14 33.22
CA ARG A 299 14.97 -29.15 34.06
C ARG A 299 14.18 -29.54 35.30
N GLY A 300 13.07 -28.87 35.60
CA GLY A 300 12.15 -29.26 36.66
C GLY A 300 12.83 -29.36 38.02
N GLU A 301 13.21 -28.21 38.58
CA GLU A 301 13.46 -28.03 40.01
C GLU A 301 12.35 -27.18 40.62
#